data_AF-W4NAM8-F1
#
_entry.id   AF-W4NAM8-F1
#
_cell.length_a   1.000
_cell.length_b   1.000
_cell.length_c   1.000
_cell.angle_alpha   90.00
_cell.angle_beta   90.00
_cell.angle_gamma   90.00
#
_symmetry.space_group_name_H-M   'P 1'
#
loop_
_entity.id
_entity.type
_entity.pdbx_description
1 polymer ?
#
loop_
_entity_poly.entity_id
_entity_poly.type
_entity_poly.pdbx_seq_one_letter_code
_entity_poly.pdbx_strand_id
1 'polypeptide(L)'
;MEATQCGIVPSMGLPKPESGTTEEVHDMGGICNGDDGGKCKGGYEYDLRSRIQEPRSSEAGVGERLMSFSERELDDTGRLLRERCREGGMCDAIRAYLQNPLDHWMDALRCGEGLGRTDMAAFAVGMNRTLAIRDALLISIILDEERCPREFLLDFASRPMLPRNARRLEKLLSESFHDAAAHPDMKRCSRGIGTLFDIIEAVPESYHVQPLAVIGYVLWWLGDDRAMLCAMRALAIDEGCSLAAIVCSAVHRHVGPAWIGETTGDTP
;
A
#
# COMPACT_ATOMS: atom_id res chain seq x y z
N MET A 1 29.89 -7.29 -8.53
CA MET A 1 29.70 -6.67 -7.20
C MET A 1 28.22 -6.69 -6.93
N GLU A 2 27.79 -7.69 -6.15
CA GLU A 2 26.39 -7.92 -5.79
C GLU A 2 25.89 -6.79 -4.88
N ALA A 3 24.76 -6.21 -5.24
CA ALA A 3 24.04 -5.26 -4.41
C ALA A 3 23.18 -6.06 -3.43
N THR A 4 23.63 -6.14 -2.18
CA THR A 4 22.87 -6.73 -1.08
C THR A 4 21.53 -6.00 -0.92
N GLN A 5 20.46 -6.73 -1.18
CA GLN A 5 19.08 -6.27 -1.03
C GLN A 5 18.74 -6.21 0.46
N CYS A 6 19.06 -5.08 1.10
CA CYS A 6 18.70 -4.83 2.49
C CYS A 6 17.29 -4.25 2.53
N GLY A 7 16.28 -5.13 2.60
CA GLY A 7 14.93 -4.73 2.98
C GLY A 7 14.95 -4.20 4.41
N ILE A 8 14.63 -2.92 4.60
CA ILE A 8 14.31 -2.40 5.93
C ILE A 8 12.91 -2.91 6.26
N VAL A 9 12.84 -4.08 6.88
CA VAL A 9 11.64 -4.53 7.59
C VAL A 9 12.00 -4.51 9.08
N PRO A 10 11.33 -3.71 9.92
CA PRO A 10 11.50 -3.80 11.36
C PRO A 10 11.18 -5.22 11.82
N SER A 11 12.07 -5.82 12.61
CA SER A 11 11.80 -7.09 13.27
C SER A 11 10.59 -6.93 14.17
N MET A 12 9.48 -7.60 13.84
CA MET A 12 8.28 -7.66 14.69
C MET A 12 8.65 -8.39 15.98
N GLY A 13 8.97 -7.63 17.02
CA GLY A 13 9.14 -8.14 18.38
C GLY A 13 7.79 -8.60 18.92
N LEU A 14 7.47 -9.88 18.74
CA LEU A 14 6.32 -10.52 19.37
C LEU A 14 6.47 -10.47 20.89
N PRO A 15 5.49 -9.96 21.66
CA PRO A 15 5.53 -10.02 23.11
C PRO A 15 5.42 -11.48 23.58
N LYS A 16 6.22 -11.86 24.58
CA LYS A 16 6.11 -13.15 25.27
C LYS A 16 4.91 -13.12 26.23
N PRO A 17 4.18 -14.24 26.40
CA PRO A 17 3.03 -14.28 27.29
C PRO A 17 3.50 -14.26 28.75
N GLU A 18 3.08 -13.25 29.51
CA GLU A 18 3.18 -13.26 30.97
C GLU A 18 1.92 -13.88 31.57
N SER A 19 2.17 -14.72 32.57
CA SER A 19 1.24 -15.52 33.38
C SER A 19 0.18 -14.66 34.07
N GLY A 20 -1.07 -15.14 34.03
CA GLY A 20 -2.23 -14.42 34.52
C GLY A 20 -2.39 -14.35 36.04
N THR A 21 -3.32 -13.48 36.43
CA THR A 21 -4.06 -13.52 37.69
C THR A 21 -5.46 -12.97 37.45
N THR A 22 -6.45 -13.76 37.86
CA THR A 22 -7.89 -13.51 37.88
C THR A 22 -8.27 -12.43 38.90
N GLU A 23 -9.21 -11.54 38.54
CA GLU A 23 -10.08 -10.89 39.54
C GLU A 23 -11.43 -10.50 38.91
N GLU A 24 -12.48 -10.69 39.70
CA GLU A 24 -13.91 -10.75 39.35
C GLU A 24 -14.62 -9.38 39.38
N VAL A 25 -15.55 -9.22 38.43
CA VAL A 25 -16.94 -8.71 38.51
C VAL A 25 -17.22 -7.40 39.27
N HIS A 26 -17.84 -6.43 38.58
CA HIS A 26 -19.07 -5.76 39.07
C HIS A 26 -19.94 -5.22 37.93
N ASP A 27 -21.18 -5.74 37.90
CA ASP A 27 -22.34 -5.40 37.09
C ASP A 27 -23.01 -4.10 37.57
N MET A 28 -23.45 -3.22 36.65
CA MET A 28 -24.55 -2.27 36.85
C MET A 28 -25.10 -1.81 35.49
N GLY A 29 -26.33 -2.23 35.19
CA GLY A 29 -27.04 -1.96 33.94
C GLY A 29 -27.51 -0.51 33.71
N GLY A 30 -27.88 -0.27 32.45
CA GLY A 30 -28.56 0.95 32.00
C GLY A 30 -29.01 0.83 30.54
N ILE A 31 -30.26 0.45 30.33
CA ILE A 31 -31.06 0.57 29.07
C ILE A 31 -31.55 2.05 29.05
N CYS A 32 -31.72 2.83 27.98
CA CYS A 32 -32.16 2.61 26.60
C CYS A 32 -31.79 3.79 25.65
N ASN A 33 -31.68 3.46 24.35
CA ASN A 33 -32.20 4.14 23.14
C ASN A 33 -31.64 5.47 22.60
N GLY A 34 -31.25 5.44 21.32
CA GLY A 34 -31.19 6.59 20.41
C GLY A 34 -30.34 6.34 19.16
N ASP A 35 -31.00 5.96 18.07
CA ASP A 35 -30.49 5.70 16.71
C ASP A 35 -29.59 6.80 16.11
N ASP A 36 -28.52 6.40 15.40
CA ASP A 36 -28.41 6.51 13.94
C ASP A 36 -27.01 6.03 13.47
N GLY A 37 -26.81 4.71 13.54
CA GLY A 37 -25.68 4.02 12.91
C GLY A 37 -25.93 3.82 11.42
N GLY A 38 -25.83 4.91 10.65
CA GLY A 38 -25.95 4.88 9.19
C GLY A 38 -24.82 4.08 8.54
N LYS A 39 -25.09 2.81 8.26
CA LYS A 39 -24.25 1.92 7.43
C LYS A 39 -24.04 2.52 6.03
N CYS A 40 -22.92 3.20 5.81
CA CYS A 40 -22.39 3.43 4.47
C CYS A 40 -21.61 2.18 4.00
N LYS A 41 -22.31 1.08 3.74
CA LYS A 41 -21.78 -0.08 3.01
C LYS A 41 -22.62 -0.25 1.74
N GLY A 42 -22.04 -0.02 0.56
CA GLY A 42 -22.78 -0.35 -0.67
C GLY A 42 -22.20 0.17 -1.98
N GLY A 43 -21.53 1.32 -2.00
CA GLY A 43 -21.03 1.90 -3.26
C GLY A 43 -19.62 1.45 -3.65
N TYR A 44 -18.68 1.59 -2.71
CA TYR A 44 -17.24 1.35 -2.94
C TYR A 44 -16.86 -0.14 -2.86
N GLU A 45 -17.60 -0.92 -2.08
CA GLU A 45 -17.33 -2.35 -1.89
C GLU A 45 -17.64 -3.15 -3.17
N TYR A 46 -18.65 -2.73 -3.95
CA TYR A 46 -19.06 -3.41 -5.17
C TYR A 46 -18.07 -3.22 -6.32
N ASP A 47 -17.65 -1.98 -6.63
CA ASP A 47 -16.70 -1.70 -7.73
C ASP A 47 -15.34 -2.37 -7.48
N LEU A 48 -14.88 -2.33 -6.22
CA LEU A 48 -13.60 -2.93 -5.84
C LEU A 48 -13.66 -4.47 -5.82
N ARG A 49 -14.82 -5.10 -5.55
CA ARG A 49 -15.00 -6.55 -5.62
C ARG A 49 -14.93 -7.05 -7.06
N SER A 50 -15.51 -6.32 -8.02
CA SER A 50 -15.42 -6.66 -9.45
C SER A 50 -13.99 -6.63 -9.99
N ARG A 51 -13.15 -5.66 -9.56
CA ARG A 51 -11.78 -5.51 -10.07
C ARG A 51 -10.81 -6.60 -9.61
N ILE A 52 -11.09 -7.26 -8.48
CA ILE A 52 -10.23 -8.33 -7.92
C ILE A 52 -10.67 -9.72 -8.39
N GLN A 53 -11.95 -9.92 -8.74
CA GLN A 53 -12.54 -11.24 -8.97
C GLN A 53 -12.59 -11.69 -10.45
N GLU A 54 -12.49 -10.79 -11.44
CA GLU A 54 -12.67 -11.15 -12.86
C GLU A 54 -11.36 -11.17 -13.67
N PRO A 55 -10.94 -12.31 -14.25
CA PRO A 55 -10.25 -12.28 -15.52
C PRO A 55 -11.30 -11.91 -16.57
N ARG A 56 -11.36 -10.65 -16.99
CA ARG A 56 -12.34 -10.23 -18.00
C ARG A 56 -12.03 -10.86 -19.35
N SER A 57 -12.75 -11.94 -19.63
CA SER A 57 -13.12 -12.34 -20.99
C SER A 57 -13.74 -11.14 -21.69
N SER A 58 -13.13 -10.75 -22.80
CA SER A 58 -13.52 -9.66 -23.69
C SER A 58 -15.04 -9.53 -23.85
N GLU A 59 -15.63 -8.40 -23.41
CA GLU A 59 -16.55 -7.56 -24.22
C GLU A 59 -17.07 -6.29 -23.51
N ALA A 60 -17.00 -5.19 -24.28
CA ALA A 60 -17.77 -3.93 -24.26
C ALA A 60 -17.55 -2.82 -23.21
N GLY A 61 -17.21 -1.62 -23.72
CA GLY A 61 -17.38 -0.33 -23.05
C GLY A 61 -16.48 0.77 -23.63
N VAL A 62 -17.00 1.62 -24.53
CA VAL A 62 -16.30 2.78 -25.11
C VAL A 62 -16.17 3.89 -24.07
N GLY A 63 -15.14 3.79 -23.23
CA GLY A 63 -14.42 4.92 -22.62
C GLY A 63 -12.99 4.83 -23.12
N GLU A 64 -12.25 5.94 -23.22
CA GLU A 64 -10.84 5.99 -23.62
C GLU A 64 -10.12 4.72 -23.19
N ARG A 65 -9.84 3.82 -24.14
CA ARG A 65 -9.06 2.62 -23.87
C ARG A 65 -7.72 3.16 -23.42
N LEU A 66 -7.47 3.13 -22.11
CA LEU A 66 -6.17 3.39 -21.54
C LEU A 66 -5.24 2.46 -22.33
N MET A 67 -4.47 3.04 -23.25
CA MET A 67 -3.61 2.23 -24.11
C MET A 67 -2.74 1.43 -23.16
N SER A 68 -2.63 0.12 -23.35
CA SER A 68 -1.72 -0.64 -22.49
C SER A 68 -0.28 -0.26 -22.83
N PHE A 69 0.61 -0.37 -21.85
CA PHE A 69 2.05 -0.29 -22.07
C PHE A 69 2.54 -1.59 -22.69
N SER A 70 3.46 -1.47 -23.64
CA SER A 70 4.26 -2.63 -24.03
C SER A 70 5.40 -2.83 -23.03
N GLU A 71 5.87 -4.07 -22.89
CA GLU A 71 7.04 -4.37 -22.06
C GLU A 71 8.27 -3.55 -22.49
N ARG A 72 8.45 -3.38 -23.80
CA ARG A 72 9.50 -2.55 -24.38
C ARG A 72 9.44 -1.09 -23.93
N GLU A 73 8.25 -0.49 -23.88
CA GLU A 73 8.06 0.91 -23.48
C GLU A 73 8.50 1.14 -22.02
N LEU A 74 8.16 0.21 -21.12
CA LEU A 74 8.57 0.28 -19.71
C LEU A 74 10.04 -0.06 -19.53
N ASP A 75 10.58 -1.02 -20.28
CA ASP A 75 12.01 -1.35 -20.26
C ASP A 75 12.89 -0.19 -20.73
N ASP A 76 12.42 0.54 -21.75
CA ASP A 76 13.06 1.75 -22.27
C ASP A 76 13.04 2.86 -21.22
N THR A 77 11.90 3.04 -20.55
CA THR A 77 11.77 3.98 -19.41
C THR A 77 12.72 3.60 -18.27
N GLY A 78 12.81 2.31 -17.93
CA GLY A 78 13.72 1.80 -16.91
C GLY A 78 15.19 1.96 -17.30
N ARG A 79 15.53 1.82 -18.58
CA ARG A 79 16.88 2.06 -19.07
C ARG A 79 17.29 3.51 -18.96
N LEU A 80 16.42 4.44 -19.36
CA LEU A 80 16.66 5.88 -19.20
C LEU A 80 16.87 6.27 -17.73
N LEU A 81 16.06 5.72 -16.82
CA LEU A 81 16.27 5.94 -15.38
C LEU A 81 17.63 5.42 -14.92
N ARG A 82 18.02 4.20 -15.35
CA ARG A 82 19.34 3.63 -15.01
C ARG A 82 20.49 4.50 -15.52
N GLU A 83 20.38 5.03 -16.74
CA GLU A 83 21.39 5.93 -17.31
C GLU A 83 21.52 7.22 -16.49
N ARG A 84 20.40 7.86 -16.15
CA ARG A 84 20.40 9.05 -15.28
C ARG A 84 21.00 8.78 -13.90
N CYS A 85 20.69 7.64 -13.28
CA CYS A 85 21.29 7.24 -12.01
C CYS A 85 22.81 7.07 -12.10
N ARG A 86 23.33 6.60 -13.25
CA ARG A 86 24.79 6.45 -13.46
C ARG A 86 25.48 7.80 -13.67
N GLU A 87 24.83 8.75 -14.33
CA GLU A 87 25.41 10.05 -14.68
C GLU A 87 25.32 11.06 -13.53
N GLY A 88 24.16 11.16 -12.89
CA GLY A 88 23.87 12.16 -11.86
C GLY A 88 23.87 11.61 -10.42
N GLY A 89 24.11 10.31 -10.24
CA GLY A 89 23.99 9.64 -8.95
C GLY A 89 22.56 9.20 -8.62
N MET A 90 22.43 8.11 -7.86
CA MET A 90 21.13 7.47 -7.58
C MET A 90 20.13 8.41 -6.90
N CYS A 91 20.55 9.11 -5.85
CA CYS A 91 19.63 9.91 -5.03
C CYS A 91 19.03 11.06 -5.84
N ASP A 92 19.87 11.81 -6.54
CA ASP A 92 19.43 13.00 -7.28
C ASP A 92 18.62 12.61 -8.52
N ALA A 93 18.99 11.51 -9.19
CA ALA A 93 18.22 10.96 -10.30
C ALA A 93 16.82 10.49 -9.87
N ILE A 94 16.70 9.75 -8.77
CA ILE A 94 15.40 9.30 -8.25
C ILE A 94 14.54 10.49 -7.80
N ARG A 95 15.16 11.47 -7.13
CA ARG A 95 14.46 12.70 -6.73
C ARG A 95 13.92 13.44 -7.95
N ALA A 96 14.74 13.67 -8.97
CA ALA A 96 14.30 14.33 -10.21
C ALA A 96 13.23 13.51 -10.97
N TYR A 97 13.35 12.18 -10.96
CA TYR A 97 12.42 11.27 -11.61
C TYR A 97 11.01 11.32 -10.99
N LEU A 98 10.92 11.46 -9.67
CA LEU A 98 9.66 11.43 -8.93
C LEU A 98 9.04 12.81 -8.69
N GLN A 99 9.71 13.91 -9.01
CA GLN A 99 9.22 15.26 -8.70
C GLN A 99 7.77 15.46 -9.16
N ASN A 100 7.49 15.34 -10.46
CA ASN A 100 6.14 15.56 -10.99
C ASN A 100 5.20 14.38 -10.72
N PRO A 101 5.60 13.10 -10.90
CA PRO A 101 4.70 11.98 -10.61
C PRO A 101 4.16 12.00 -9.18
N LEU A 102 4.98 12.42 -8.21
CA LEU A 102 4.57 12.46 -6.81
C LEU A 102 3.61 13.61 -6.51
N ASP A 103 3.66 14.74 -7.23
CA ASP A 103 2.62 15.78 -7.14
C ASP A 103 1.27 15.23 -7.58
N HIS A 104 1.22 14.64 -8.78
CA HIS A 104 -0.02 14.09 -9.32
C HIS A 104 -0.55 12.91 -8.50
N TRP A 105 0.33 12.12 -7.90
CA TRP A 105 -0.07 11.08 -6.94
C TRP A 105 -0.74 11.65 -5.70
N MET A 106 -0.21 12.73 -5.13
CA MET A 106 -0.82 13.38 -3.96
C MET A 106 -2.18 13.99 -4.33
N ASP A 107 -2.32 14.55 -5.53
CA ASP A 107 -3.60 15.03 -6.07
C ASP A 107 -4.60 13.89 -6.27
N ALA A 108 -4.15 12.73 -6.77
CA ALA A 108 -4.96 11.53 -6.89
C ALA A 108 -5.51 11.08 -5.54
N LEU A 109 -4.68 11.07 -4.49
CA LEU A 109 -5.12 10.72 -3.14
C LEU A 109 -6.09 11.76 -2.54
N ARG A 110 -5.85 13.05 -2.79
CA ARG A 110 -6.61 14.17 -2.20
C ARG A 110 -7.94 14.45 -2.89
N CYS A 111 -8.00 14.33 -4.21
CA CYS A 111 -9.16 14.72 -5.03
C CYS A 111 -9.76 13.54 -5.80
N GLY A 112 -9.02 12.44 -5.99
CA GLY A 112 -9.45 11.32 -6.83
C GLY A 112 -9.21 11.54 -8.31
N GLU A 113 -8.30 12.46 -8.67
CA GLU A 113 -7.86 12.64 -10.05
C GLU A 113 -7.05 11.43 -10.51
N GLY A 114 -7.27 10.98 -11.74
CA GLY A 114 -6.50 9.86 -12.31
C GLY A 114 -5.07 10.28 -12.62
N LEU A 115 -4.15 9.31 -12.59
CA LEU A 115 -2.78 9.55 -13.07
C LEU A 115 -2.73 9.62 -14.59
N GLY A 116 -1.83 10.45 -15.12
CA GLY A 116 -1.48 10.40 -16.53
C GLY A 116 -0.65 9.16 -16.86
N ARG A 117 -0.64 8.75 -18.14
CA ARG A 117 0.17 7.63 -18.65
C ARG A 117 1.64 7.73 -18.19
N THR A 118 2.25 8.90 -18.32
CA THR A 118 3.65 9.11 -17.95
C THR A 118 3.91 8.82 -16.47
N ASP A 119 3.00 9.21 -15.58
CA ASP A 119 3.14 9.00 -14.14
C ASP A 119 2.90 7.52 -13.76
N MET A 120 1.92 6.87 -14.41
CA MET A 120 1.70 5.43 -14.27
C MET A 120 2.95 4.62 -14.64
N ALA A 121 3.56 4.93 -15.79
CA ALA A 121 4.82 4.32 -16.22
C ALA A 121 5.94 4.60 -15.21
N ALA A 122 6.02 5.84 -14.71
CA ALA A 122 7.03 6.25 -13.75
C ALA A 122 6.95 5.45 -12.45
N PHE A 123 5.74 5.23 -11.92
CA PHE A 123 5.56 4.45 -10.71
C PHE A 123 5.76 2.96 -10.93
N ALA A 124 5.26 2.38 -12.02
CA ALA A 124 5.47 0.97 -12.33
C ALA A 124 6.96 0.63 -12.45
N VAL A 125 7.71 1.43 -13.23
CA VAL A 125 9.16 1.27 -13.39
C VAL A 125 9.91 1.61 -12.10
N GLY A 126 9.52 2.67 -11.42
CA GLY A 126 10.14 3.13 -10.18
C GLY A 126 10.06 2.09 -9.07
N MET A 127 8.89 1.50 -8.82
CA MET A 127 8.70 0.46 -7.81
C MET A 127 9.48 -0.81 -8.12
N ASN A 128 9.53 -1.24 -9.39
CA ASN A 128 10.36 -2.39 -9.81
C ASN A 128 11.87 -2.11 -9.66
N ARG A 129 12.28 -0.83 -9.68
CA ARG A 129 13.68 -0.44 -9.53
C ARG A 129 14.11 -0.33 -8.07
N THR A 130 13.26 0.25 -7.21
CA THR A 130 13.57 0.49 -5.80
C THR A 130 12.33 0.36 -4.93
N LEU A 131 12.44 -0.48 -3.91
CA LEU A 131 11.36 -0.68 -2.92
C LEU A 131 11.08 0.59 -2.11
N ALA A 132 12.02 1.54 -2.05
CA ALA A 132 11.78 2.82 -1.38
C ALA A 132 10.67 3.65 -2.06
N ILE A 133 10.50 3.53 -3.39
CA ILE A 133 9.38 4.17 -4.09
C ILE A 133 8.07 3.48 -3.71
N ARG A 134 8.04 2.15 -3.72
CA ARG A 134 6.88 1.37 -3.27
C ARG A 134 6.47 1.75 -1.85
N ASP A 135 7.44 1.80 -0.94
CA ASP A 135 7.19 2.10 0.46
C ASP A 135 6.72 3.54 0.65
N ALA A 136 7.23 4.49 -0.15
CA ALA A 136 6.73 5.87 -0.17
C ALA A 136 5.26 5.95 -0.59
N LEU A 137 4.87 5.23 -1.65
CA LEU A 137 3.47 5.17 -2.07
C LEU A 137 2.59 4.52 -1.00
N LEU A 138 3.02 3.39 -0.44
CA LEU A 138 2.30 2.71 0.64
C LEU A 138 2.03 3.63 1.82
N ILE A 139 3.07 4.28 2.36
CA ILE A 139 2.90 5.15 3.53
C ILE A 139 2.07 6.40 3.21
N SER A 140 2.15 6.90 1.98
CA SER A 140 1.30 8.01 1.55
C SER A 140 -0.18 7.65 1.49
N ILE A 141 -0.54 6.37 1.32
CA ILE A 141 -1.93 5.91 1.33
C ILE A 141 -2.44 5.82 2.77
N ILE A 142 -1.68 5.17 3.65
CA ILE A 142 -2.11 4.87 5.02
C ILE A 142 -1.98 6.06 5.98
N LEU A 143 -1.10 7.02 5.67
CA LEU A 143 -0.90 8.24 6.44
C LEU A 143 -1.44 9.46 5.70
N ASP A 144 -1.97 10.41 6.45
CA ASP A 144 -2.34 11.72 5.94
C ASP A 144 -1.12 12.57 5.53
N GLU A 145 -1.39 13.62 4.76
CA GLU A 145 -0.37 14.52 4.21
C GLU A 145 0.31 15.37 5.29
N GLU A 146 -0.33 15.59 6.44
CA GLU A 146 0.27 16.33 7.56
C GLU A 146 1.42 15.53 8.18
N ARG A 147 1.20 14.23 8.40
CA ARG A 147 2.22 13.30 8.92
C ARG A 147 3.25 12.94 7.85
N CYS A 148 2.80 12.79 6.62
CA CYS A 148 3.59 12.31 5.49
C CYS A 148 3.54 13.28 4.29
N PRO A 149 4.13 14.48 4.41
CA PRO A 149 4.10 15.47 3.34
C PRO A 149 4.94 15.02 2.14
N ARG A 150 4.59 15.52 0.95
CA ARG A 150 5.28 15.22 -0.31
C ARG A 150 6.81 15.30 -0.22
N GLU A 151 7.34 16.34 0.41
CA GLU A 151 8.80 16.52 0.48
C GLU A 151 9.48 15.43 1.32
N PHE A 152 8.80 14.93 2.37
CA PHE A 152 9.28 13.78 3.12
C PHE A 152 9.26 12.51 2.27
N LEU A 153 8.16 12.25 1.55
CA LEU A 153 8.04 11.12 0.64
C LEU A 153 9.15 11.12 -0.42
N LEU A 154 9.45 12.30 -0.98
CA LEU A 154 10.49 12.47 -2.00
C LEU A 154 11.91 12.28 -1.43
N ASP A 155 12.22 12.83 -0.25
CA ASP A 155 13.50 12.59 0.43
C ASP A 155 13.65 11.14 0.87
N PHE A 156 12.57 10.49 1.32
CA PHE A 156 12.56 9.07 1.69
C PHE A 156 12.81 8.17 0.49
N ALA A 157 12.05 8.34 -0.60
CA ALA A 157 12.20 7.52 -1.81
C ALA A 157 13.59 7.63 -2.44
N SER A 158 14.19 8.83 -2.40
CA SER A 158 15.53 9.07 -2.95
C SER A 158 16.67 8.69 -1.99
N ARG A 159 16.45 8.76 -0.67
CA ARG A 159 17.47 8.53 0.36
C ARG A 159 16.92 7.71 1.54
N PRO A 160 16.53 6.44 1.30
CA PRO A 160 15.86 5.61 2.31
C PRO A 160 16.79 5.26 3.48
N MET A 161 18.10 5.09 3.21
CA MET A 161 19.09 4.72 4.22
C MET A 161 19.55 5.89 5.10
N LEU A 162 19.06 7.12 4.87
CA LEU A 162 19.39 8.22 5.77
C LEU A 162 18.78 7.95 7.16
N PRO A 163 19.56 7.98 8.25
CA PRO A 163 19.05 7.63 9.58
C PRO A 163 17.86 8.46 10.06
N ARG A 164 17.71 9.70 9.57
CA ARG A 164 16.54 10.53 9.85
C ARG A 164 15.27 10.01 9.17
N ASN A 165 15.39 9.47 7.96
CA ASN A 165 14.29 8.97 7.15
C ASN A 165 13.83 7.62 7.68
N ALA A 166 14.78 6.71 7.95
CA ALA A 166 14.48 5.41 8.56
C ALA A 166 13.80 5.55 9.93
N ARG A 167 14.34 6.37 10.83
CA ARG A 167 13.73 6.59 12.16
C ARG A 167 12.35 7.24 12.09
N ARG A 168 12.16 8.20 11.17
CA ARG A 168 10.86 8.84 10.99
C ARG A 168 9.83 7.85 10.46
N LEU A 169 10.19 7.01 9.49
CA LEU A 169 9.32 5.95 8.98
C LEU A 169 8.95 4.96 10.08
N GLU A 170 9.92 4.46 10.83
CA GLU A 170 9.71 3.52 11.94
C GLU A 170 8.75 4.10 12.97
N LYS A 171 8.92 5.38 13.34
CA LYS A 171 8.02 6.09 14.24
C LYS A 171 6.60 6.15 13.69
N LEU A 172 6.43 6.62 12.45
CA LEU A 172 5.11 6.77 11.81
C LEU A 172 4.36 5.44 11.71
N LEU A 173 5.05 4.36 11.31
CA LEU A 173 4.46 3.03 11.22
C LEU A 173 4.10 2.50 12.62
N SER A 174 5.00 2.63 13.59
CA SER A 174 4.75 2.16 14.96
C SER A 174 3.54 2.86 15.58
N GLU A 175 3.44 4.18 15.43
CA GLU A 175 2.28 4.96 15.89
C GLU A 175 1.00 4.51 15.19
N SER A 176 1.05 4.22 13.89
CA SER A 176 -0.13 3.76 13.15
C SER A 176 -0.58 2.37 13.61
N PHE A 177 0.33 1.40 13.76
CA PHE A 177 -0.05 0.01 14.08
C PHE A 177 -0.64 -0.18 15.47
N HIS A 178 -0.15 0.57 16.45
CA HIS A 178 -0.45 0.32 17.87
C HIS A 178 -1.51 1.28 18.43
N ASP A 179 -1.86 2.34 17.71
CA ASP A 179 -2.89 3.28 18.15
C ASP A 179 -4.27 2.81 17.68
N ALA A 180 -5.09 2.35 18.61
CA ALA A 180 -6.48 1.97 18.33
C ALA A 180 -7.35 3.14 17.84
N ALA A 181 -6.95 4.39 18.11
CA ALA A 181 -7.62 5.58 17.61
C ALA A 181 -7.16 6.01 16.20
N ALA A 182 -6.11 5.40 15.65
CA ALA A 182 -5.60 5.70 14.32
C ALA A 182 -6.46 5.05 13.22
N HIS A 183 -7.70 5.49 13.10
CA HIS A 183 -8.61 5.02 12.06
C HIS A 183 -8.14 5.44 10.66
N PRO A 184 -8.18 4.52 9.67
CA PRO A 184 -7.81 4.85 8.30
C PRO A 184 -8.73 5.91 7.69
N ASP A 185 -8.16 6.80 6.88
CA ASP A 185 -8.94 7.57 5.91
C ASP A 185 -9.40 6.64 4.78
N MET A 186 -10.65 6.18 4.90
CA MET A 186 -11.26 5.25 3.94
C MET A 186 -11.29 5.78 2.51
N LYS A 187 -11.49 7.09 2.33
CA LYS A 187 -11.55 7.70 0.99
C LYS A 187 -10.16 7.74 0.36
N ARG A 188 -9.16 8.14 1.15
CA ARG A 188 -7.75 8.15 0.72
C ARG A 188 -7.28 6.74 0.37
N CYS A 189 -7.57 5.76 1.22
CA CYS A 189 -7.23 4.36 0.96
C CYS A 189 -7.90 3.84 -0.31
N SER A 190 -9.21 4.08 -0.48
CA SER A 190 -9.93 3.67 -1.68
C SER A 190 -9.37 4.29 -2.95
N ARG A 191 -8.97 5.56 -2.93
CA ARG A 191 -8.34 6.24 -4.07
C ARG A 191 -6.97 5.66 -4.39
N GLY A 192 -6.12 5.47 -3.38
CA GLY A 192 -4.80 4.85 -3.57
C GLY A 192 -4.89 3.45 -4.15
N ILE A 193 -5.84 2.64 -3.67
CA ILE A 193 -6.12 1.31 -4.23
C ILE A 193 -6.59 1.43 -5.68
N GLY A 194 -7.54 2.32 -5.98
CA GLY A 194 -8.05 2.54 -7.33
C GLY A 194 -6.94 2.93 -8.31
N THR A 195 -6.12 3.91 -7.95
CA THR A 195 -4.99 4.36 -8.77
C THR A 195 -3.97 3.25 -9.04
N LEU A 196 -3.69 2.39 -8.05
CA LEU A 196 -2.81 1.23 -8.25
C LEU A 196 -3.43 0.18 -9.17
N PHE A 197 -4.75 -0.02 -9.14
CA PHE A 197 -5.43 -0.87 -10.12
C PHE A 197 -5.37 -0.28 -11.52
N ASP A 198 -5.54 1.03 -11.67
CA ASP A 198 -5.41 1.69 -12.98
C ASP A 198 -3.98 1.49 -13.55
N ILE A 199 -2.95 1.52 -12.71
CA ILE A 199 -1.57 1.15 -13.11
C ILE A 199 -1.51 -0.31 -13.56
N ILE A 200 -2.06 -1.25 -12.79
CA ILE A 200 -2.09 -2.69 -13.13
C ILE A 200 -2.77 -2.93 -14.47
N GLU A 201 -3.91 -2.29 -14.72
CA GLU A 201 -4.66 -2.42 -15.98
C GLU A 201 -3.88 -1.87 -17.17
N ALA A 202 -3.02 -0.87 -16.96
CA ALA A 202 -2.20 -0.29 -18.00
C ALA A 202 -0.96 -1.12 -18.34
N VAL A 203 -0.31 -1.76 -17.35
CA VAL A 203 1.05 -2.34 -17.52
C VAL A 203 1.04 -3.86 -17.75
N PRO A 204 2.10 -4.43 -18.37
CA PRO A 204 2.29 -5.89 -18.46
C PRO A 204 2.38 -6.56 -17.09
N GLU A 205 2.07 -7.86 -17.05
CA GLU A 205 2.03 -8.67 -15.81
C GLU A 205 3.35 -8.66 -15.02
N SER A 206 4.50 -8.57 -15.71
CA SER A 206 5.83 -8.46 -15.09
C SER A 206 6.00 -7.21 -14.20
N TYR A 207 5.11 -6.22 -14.31
CA TYR A 207 5.09 -5.00 -13.50
C TYR A 207 3.97 -4.99 -12.44
N HIS A 208 3.17 -6.06 -12.31
CA HIS A 208 2.04 -6.11 -11.36
C HIS A 208 2.47 -6.36 -9.91
N VAL A 209 3.65 -6.96 -9.69
CA VAL A 209 4.11 -7.45 -8.38
C VAL A 209 4.01 -6.38 -7.29
N GLN A 210 4.65 -5.22 -7.51
CA GLN A 210 4.74 -4.18 -6.48
C GLN A 210 3.39 -3.47 -6.24
N PRO A 211 2.63 -3.05 -7.28
CA PRO A 211 1.27 -2.55 -7.08
C PRO A 211 0.36 -3.52 -6.31
N LEU A 212 0.36 -4.82 -6.69
CA LEU A 212 -0.45 -5.84 -6.00
C LEU A 212 -0.05 -6.01 -4.54
N ALA A 213 1.24 -5.98 -4.24
CA ALA A 213 1.73 -6.08 -2.86
C ALA A 213 1.31 -4.86 -2.01
N VAL A 214 1.35 -3.65 -2.57
CA VAL A 214 0.88 -2.43 -1.89
C VAL A 214 -0.63 -2.50 -1.67
N ILE A 215 -1.42 -2.88 -2.69
CA ILE A 215 -2.87 -3.06 -2.55
C ILE A 215 -3.17 -4.10 -1.47
N GLY A 216 -2.50 -5.26 -1.49
CA GLY A 216 -2.69 -6.31 -0.50
C GLY A 216 -2.42 -5.82 0.92
N TYR A 217 -1.39 -5.00 1.11
CA TYR A 217 -1.09 -4.40 2.40
C TYR A 217 -2.16 -3.39 2.85
N VAL A 218 -2.60 -2.50 1.96
CA VAL A 218 -3.64 -1.52 2.31
C VAL A 218 -4.97 -2.23 2.60
N LEU A 219 -5.32 -3.27 1.86
CA LEU A 219 -6.51 -4.08 2.15
C LEU A 219 -6.39 -4.78 3.50
N TRP A 220 -5.22 -5.34 3.83
CA TRP A 220 -4.98 -5.91 5.15
C TRP A 220 -5.11 -4.84 6.26
N TRP A 221 -4.57 -3.65 6.02
CA TRP A 221 -4.69 -2.51 6.90
C TRP A 221 -6.15 -2.09 7.12
N LEU A 222 -7.01 -2.28 6.13
CA LEU A 222 -8.45 -2.01 6.16
C LEU A 222 -9.30 -3.14 6.78
N GLY A 223 -8.70 -4.30 7.11
CA GLY A 223 -9.44 -5.48 7.56
C GLY A 223 -10.22 -6.17 6.45
N ASP A 224 -9.76 -6.05 5.20
CA ASP A 224 -10.45 -6.56 4.03
C ASP A 224 -9.88 -7.93 3.60
N ASP A 225 -10.75 -8.94 3.50
CA ASP A 225 -10.39 -10.33 3.18
C ASP A 225 -9.67 -10.48 1.83
N ARG A 226 -9.83 -9.52 0.91
CA ARG A 226 -9.17 -9.53 -0.40
C ARG A 226 -7.66 -9.28 -0.31
N ALA A 227 -7.15 -8.86 0.84
CA ALA A 227 -5.72 -8.73 1.09
C ALA A 227 -4.92 -9.97 0.68
N MET A 228 -5.42 -11.16 1.04
CA MET A 228 -4.79 -12.43 0.69
C MET A 228 -4.73 -12.66 -0.81
N LEU A 229 -5.81 -12.33 -1.54
CA LEU A 229 -5.88 -12.52 -2.99
C LEU A 229 -4.80 -11.70 -3.73
N CYS A 230 -4.67 -10.42 -3.36
CA CYS A 230 -3.65 -9.54 -3.94
C CYS A 230 -2.24 -10.01 -3.61
N ALA A 231 -1.99 -10.41 -2.35
CA ALA A 231 -0.68 -10.90 -1.93
C ALA A 231 -0.30 -12.23 -2.63
N MET A 232 -1.22 -13.19 -2.72
CA MET A 232 -0.98 -14.44 -3.44
C MET A 232 -0.72 -14.21 -4.93
N ARG A 233 -1.45 -13.29 -5.57
CA ARG A 233 -1.22 -12.98 -6.98
C ARG A 233 0.15 -12.33 -7.20
N ALA A 234 0.60 -11.45 -6.29
CA ALA A 234 1.95 -10.91 -6.35
C ALA A 234 3.02 -12.02 -6.22
N LEU A 235 2.84 -12.95 -5.28
CA LEU A 235 3.76 -14.08 -5.07
C LEU A 235 3.75 -15.09 -6.23
N ALA A 236 2.62 -15.27 -6.91
CA ALA A 236 2.54 -16.12 -8.10
C ALA A 236 3.37 -15.57 -9.28
N ILE A 237 3.58 -14.26 -9.33
CA ILE A 237 4.41 -13.60 -10.34
C ILE A 237 5.88 -13.54 -9.87
N ASP A 238 6.12 -13.23 -8.59
CA ASP A 238 7.44 -13.16 -7.97
C ASP A 238 7.38 -13.65 -6.51
N GLU A 239 7.82 -14.89 -6.28
CA GLU A 239 7.90 -15.51 -4.95
C GLU A 239 8.82 -14.74 -3.98
N GLY A 240 9.72 -13.90 -4.51
CA GLY A 240 10.64 -13.04 -3.75
C GLY A 240 10.00 -11.75 -3.21
N CYS A 241 8.72 -11.49 -3.51
CA CYS A 241 8.05 -10.27 -3.07
C CYS A 241 7.82 -10.24 -1.54
N SER A 242 8.75 -9.62 -0.82
CA SER A 242 8.75 -9.59 0.65
C SER A 242 7.49 -8.98 1.27
N LEU A 243 6.94 -7.91 0.67
CA LEU A 243 5.74 -7.26 1.19
C LEU A 243 4.51 -8.17 1.06
N ALA A 244 4.38 -8.89 -0.05
CA ALA A 244 3.30 -9.86 -0.23
C ALA A 244 3.43 -11.03 0.75
N ALA A 245 4.65 -11.54 0.98
CA ALA A 245 4.89 -12.56 1.99
C ALA A 245 4.51 -12.11 3.41
N ILE A 246 4.80 -10.85 3.76
CA ILE A 246 4.39 -10.24 5.04
C ILE A 246 2.86 -10.23 5.16
N VAL A 247 2.15 -9.77 4.12
CA VAL A 247 0.68 -9.74 4.12
C VAL A 247 0.09 -11.13 4.28
N CYS A 248 0.54 -12.12 3.49
CA CYS A 248 0.11 -13.51 3.63
C CYS A 248 0.32 -14.03 5.06
N SER A 249 1.49 -13.74 5.63
CA SER A 249 1.83 -14.17 6.98
C SER A 249 0.97 -13.49 8.07
N ALA A 250 0.61 -12.21 7.90
CA ALA A 250 -0.21 -11.48 8.85
C ALA A 250 -1.65 -11.99 8.82
N VAL A 251 -2.23 -12.11 7.61
CA VAL A 251 -3.59 -12.63 7.42
C VAL A 251 -3.71 -14.07 7.93
N HIS A 252 -2.76 -14.94 7.61
CA HIS A 252 -2.78 -16.34 8.07
C HIS A 252 -2.71 -16.49 9.60
N ARG A 253 -2.07 -15.54 10.29
CA ARG A 253 -1.98 -15.52 11.76
C ARG A 253 -3.08 -14.70 12.42
N HIS A 254 -4.04 -14.19 11.65
CA HIS A 254 -5.09 -13.30 12.14
C HIS A 254 -4.53 -12.06 12.88
N VAL A 255 -3.36 -11.58 12.46
CA VAL A 255 -2.77 -10.34 13.00
C VAL A 255 -3.26 -9.19 12.15
N GLY A 256 -3.92 -8.21 12.78
CA GLY A 256 -4.37 -6.98 12.16
C GLY A 256 -3.88 -5.75 12.93
N PRO A 257 -4.02 -4.54 12.36
CA PRO A 257 -3.76 -3.30 13.07
C PRO A 257 -4.71 -3.08 14.25
N ALA A 258 -4.23 -2.40 15.30
CA ALA A 258 -4.96 -2.25 16.56
C ALA A 258 -6.35 -1.60 16.41
N TRP A 259 -6.55 -0.73 15.41
CA TRP A 259 -7.82 -0.04 15.19
C TRP A 259 -8.97 -0.98 14.80
N ILE A 260 -8.68 -2.16 14.25
CA ILE A 260 -9.71 -3.17 13.91
C ILE A 260 -10.31 -3.80 15.19
N GLY A 261 -9.65 -3.61 16.34
CA GLY A 261 -9.99 -4.26 17.60
C GLY A 261 -9.46 -5.68 17.64
N GLU A 262 -9.20 -6.20 18.85
CA GLU A 262 -9.19 -7.64 19.02
C GLU A 262 -10.53 -8.15 18.52
N THR A 263 -10.52 -9.02 17.51
CA THR A 263 -11.63 -9.95 17.33
C THR A 263 -11.62 -10.80 18.59
N THR A 264 -12.32 -10.34 19.63
CA THR A 264 -12.66 -11.16 20.79
C THR A 264 -13.14 -12.48 20.23
N GLY A 265 -12.35 -13.52 20.49
CA GLY A 265 -12.55 -14.83 19.91
C GLY A 265 -13.99 -15.26 20.11
N ASP A 266 -14.71 -15.40 19.00
CA ASP A 266 -15.77 -16.37 18.90
C ASP A 266 -15.11 -17.73 19.16
N THR A 267 -15.10 -18.11 20.44
CA THR A 267 -14.80 -19.47 20.84
C THR A 267 -16.09 -20.26 20.66
N PRO A 268 -16.10 -21.37 19.92
CA PRO A 268 -17.30 -22.17 19.71
C PRO A 268 -17.88 -22.75 21.00
#